data_AF-A0A5E3XMS6-F1
#
_entry.id   AF-A0A5E3XMS6-F1
#
_cell.length_a   1.000
_cell.length_b   1.000
_cell.length_c   1.000
_cell.angle_alpha   90.00
_cell.angle_beta   90.00
_cell.angle_gamma   90.00
#
_symmetry.space_group_name_H-M   'P 1'
#
loop_
_entity.id
_entity.type
_entity.pdbx_description
1 polymer ?
#
loop_
_entity_poly.entity_id
_entity_poly.type
_entity_poly.pdbx_seq_one_letter_code
_entity_poly.pdbx_strand_id
1 'polypeptide(L)'
;MSNIFNTLKSKVGGNKSNEDEQQFSIQPHPAKTNDPADLQRDQLGGGLNSQHEPAGAFHARGPYQPPSHITNNMEQPASRDELRARQAELNK
;
A
#
# COMPACT_ATOMS: atom_id res chain seq x y z
N MET A 1 20.92 -56.31 -37.50
CA MET A 1 19.93 -56.02 -36.45
C MET A 1 20.50 -54.99 -35.50
N SER A 2 19.70 -53.96 -35.17
CA SER A 2 19.79 -53.06 -33.99
C SER A 2 21.02 -52.16 -33.77
N ASN A 3 21.30 -51.25 -34.72
CA ASN A 3 22.10 -50.01 -34.45
C ASN A 3 21.22 -48.75 -34.29
N ILE A 4 19.89 -48.90 -34.33
CA ILE A 4 18.93 -47.79 -34.31
C ILE A 4 18.66 -47.31 -32.87
N PHE A 5 18.81 -48.19 -31.86
CA PHE A 5 18.60 -47.83 -30.46
C PHE A 5 19.70 -46.93 -29.88
N ASN A 6 20.94 -47.06 -30.35
CA ASN A 6 22.06 -46.27 -29.84
C ASN A 6 22.09 -44.85 -30.43
N THR A 7 21.61 -44.65 -31.66
CA THR A 7 21.52 -43.34 -32.31
C THR A 7 20.35 -42.50 -31.80
N LEU A 8 19.25 -43.12 -31.38
CA LEU A 8 18.16 -42.40 -30.70
C LEU A 8 18.56 -41.95 -29.28
N LYS A 9 19.32 -42.77 -28.54
CA LYS A 9 19.74 -42.45 -27.17
C LYS A 9 20.76 -41.31 -27.13
N SER A 10 21.67 -41.23 -28.10
CA SER A 10 22.65 -40.14 -28.19
C SER A 10 22.08 -38.81 -28.69
N LYS A 11 20.88 -38.81 -29.30
CA LYS A 11 20.20 -37.59 -29.76
C LYS A 11 19.18 -37.02 -28.76
N VAL A 12 18.78 -37.80 -27.76
CA VAL A 12 17.90 -37.38 -26.64
C VAL A 12 18.69 -37.04 -25.38
N GLY A 13 19.90 -37.57 -25.22
CA GLY A 13 20.82 -37.15 -24.17
C GLY A 13 21.58 -35.89 -24.57
N GLY A 14 20.93 -34.73 -24.49
CA GLY A 14 21.60 -33.45 -24.67
C GLY A 14 22.77 -33.34 -23.70
N ASN A 15 23.99 -33.31 -24.23
CA ASN A 15 25.15 -32.76 -23.54
C ASN A 15 24.85 -31.28 -23.28
N LYS A 16 24.17 -30.97 -22.18
CA LYS A 16 24.29 -29.68 -21.54
C LYS A 16 25.63 -29.71 -20.83
N SER A 17 26.58 -29.03 -21.44
CA SER A 17 27.76 -28.49 -20.80
C SER A 17 27.40 -28.04 -19.38
N ASN A 18 28.25 -28.38 -18.41
CA ASN A 18 28.34 -27.66 -17.14
C ASN A 18 28.91 -26.26 -17.45
N GLU A 19 28.18 -25.48 -18.26
CA GLU A 19 28.30 -24.04 -18.32
C GLU A 19 27.62 -23.55 -17.05
N ASP A 20 28.39 -22.89 -16.19
CA ASP A 20 27.91 -22.30 -14.95
C ASP A 20 26.64 -21.49 -15.21
N GLU A 21 25.48 -22.10 -14.91
CA GLU A 21 24.20 -21.43 -15.05
C GLU A 21 24.26 -20.13 -14.24
N GLN A 22 23.80 -19.02 -14.81
CA GLN A 22 23.89 -17.72 -14.18
C GLN A 22 23.17 -17.72 -12.83
N GLN A 23 23.94 -17.76 -11.74
CA GLN A 23 23.41 -17.77 -10.38
C GLN A 23 23.10 -16.33 -9.94
N PHE A 24 21.84 -16.05 -9.64
CA PHE A 24 21.43 -14.78 -9.04
C PHE A 24 21.36 -14.93 -7.53
N SER A 25 22.09 -14.07 -6.80
CA SER A 25 21.97 -13.99 -5.33
C SER A 25 20.71 -13.22 -4.97
N ILE A 26 19.81 -13.87 -4.24
CA ILE A 26 18.60 -13.25 -3.73
C ILE A 26 18.96 -12.58 -2.41
N GLN A 27 18.67 -11.29 -2.28
CA GLN A 27 18.81 -10.59 -1.01
C GLN A 27 17.80 -11.18 0.01
N PRO A 28 18.16 -11.28 1.30
CA PRO A 28 17.21 -11.74 2.31
C PRO A 28 15.97 -10.84 2.32
N HIS A 29 14.81 -11.43 2.61
CA HIS A 29 13.57 -10.67 2.75
C HIS A 29 13.77 -9.62 3.88
N PRO A 30 13.26 -8.39 3.70
CA PRO A 30 13.45 -7.34 4.69
C PRO A 30 12.75 -7.64 6.02
N ALA A 31 11.70 -8.48 6.00
CA ALA A 31 11.03 -8.99 7.18
C ALA A 31 11.75 -10.24 7.71
N LYS A 32 12.18 -10.18 8.97
CA LYS A 32 12.80 -11.32 9.65
C LYS A 32 11.74 -12.28 10.20
N THR A 33 10.50 -11.82 10.32
CA THR A 33 9.39 -12.54 10.94
C THR A 33 8.10 -12.47 10.09
N ASN A 34 7.17 -13.39 10.30
CA ASN A 34 5.82 -13.37 9.70
C ASN A 34 4.87 -12.43 10.47
N ASP A 35 5.38 -11.31 10.96
CA ASP A 35 4.61 -10.29 11.64
C ASP A 35 4.51 -9.06 10.73
N PRO A 36 3.30 -8.61 10.35
CA PRO A 36 3.11 -7.41 9.52
C PRO A 36 3.70 -6.13 10.13
N ALA A 37 4.00 -6.12 11.43
CA ALA A 37 4.67 -5.01 12.09
C ALA A 37 6.16 -4.87 11.71
N ASP A 38 6.83 -5.93 11.27
CA ASP A 38 8.28 -5.92 10.96
C ASP A 38 8.62 -5.08 9.71
N LEU A 39 7.64 -4.84 8.83
CA LEU A 39 7.77 -3.94 7.67
C LEU A 39 7.58 -2.46 8.05
N GLN A 40 6.90 -2.19 9.16
CA GLN A 40 6.66 -0.85 9.65
C GLN A 40 7.88 -0.41 10.46
N ARG A 41 9.00 -0.14 9.76
CA ARG A 41 10.02 0.72 10.36
C ARG A 41 9.31 2.01 10.73
N ASP A 42 9.47 2.49 11.96
CA ASP A 42 8.95 3.77 12.42
C ASP A 42 9.39 4.89 11.47
N GLN A 43 8.62 5.12 10.41
CA GLN A 43 8.87 6.17 9.45
C GLN A 43 8.30 7.44 10.08
N LEU A 44 9.20 8.28 10.61
CA LEU A 44 8.87 9.69 10.84
C LEU A 44 8.34 10.26 9.52
N GLY A 45 7.04 10.54 9.45
CA GLY A 45 6.36 11.13 8.29
C GLY A 45 5.40 10.21 7.54
N GLY A 46 5.31 8.91 7.88
CA GLY A 46 4.32 7.98 7.33
C GLY A 46 2.95 8.10 8.00
N GLY A 47 2.15 9.11 7.66
CA GLY A 47 0.75 9.21 8.11
C GLY A 47 0.57 9.47 9.62
N LEU A 48 -0.60 9.11 10.17
CA LEU A 48 -1.00 9.31 11.58
C LEU A 48 -0.05 8.67 12.62
N ASN A 49 0.94 7.94 12.14
CA ASN A 49 1.96 7.20 12.86
C ASN A 49 3.19 8.08 13.17
N SER A 50 3.25 9.30 12.60
CA SER A 50 4.44 10.17 12.60
C SER A 50 4.55 11.09 13.82
N GLN A 51 3.59 11.02 14.75
CA GLN A 51 3.58 11.86 15.93
C GLN A 51 3.69 10.95 17.15
N HIS A 52 4.81 11.08 17.85
CA HIS A 52 5.13 10.37 19.10
C HIS A 52 4.21 10.76 20.27
N GLU A 53 3.22 11.62 20.04
CA GLU A 53 2.00 11.59 20.84
C GLU A 53 0.93 10.84 20.04
N PRO A 54 0.39 9.71 20.54
CA PRO A 54 -0.90 9.28 20.04
C PRO A 54 -1.79 10.51 20.16
N ALA A 55 -2.47 10.92 19.08
CA ALA A 55 -3.60 11.83 19.19
C ALA A 55 -4.50 11.23 20.28
N GLY A 56 -4.33 11.72 21.51
CA GLY A 56 -4.70 10.93 22.67
C GLY A 56 -6.19 10.78 22.61
N ALA A 57 -6.71 9.56 22.53
CA ALA A 57 -8.14 9.32 22.63
C ALA A 57 -8.73 10.03 23.88
N PHE A 58 -7.88 10.24 24.89
CA PHE A 58 -8.17 10.91 26.15
C PHE A 58 -7.70 12.39 26.23
N HIS A 59 -7.00 12.90 25.21
CA HIS A 59 -6.56 14.31 25.08
C HIS A 59 -7.32 15.06 23.98
N ALA A 60 -8.26 14.42 23.29
CA ALA A 60 -9.15 15.09 22.36
C ALA A 60 -9.94 16.17 23.11
N ARG A 61 -9.77 17.42 22.71
CA ARG A 61 -10.68 18.48 23.15
C ARG A 61 -12.10 18.06 22.80
N GLY A 62 -13.06 18.32 23.70
CA GLY A 62 -14.48 18.11 23.41
C GLY A 62 -14.91 18.85 22.13
N PRO A 63 -16.14 18.63 21.64
CA PRO A 63 -16.62 19.27 20.43
C PRO A 63 -16.42 20.79 20.52
N TYR A 64 -15.68 21.34 19.56
CA TYR A 64 -15.37 22.77 19.52
C TYR A 64 -16.66 23.56 19.29
N GLN A 65 -17.06 24.38 20.25
CA GLN A 65 -18.14 25.34 20.10
C GLN A 65 -17.54 26.69 19.69
N PRO A 66 -17.81 27.19 18.46
CA PRO A 66 -17.26 28.47 18.02
C PRO A 66 -17.81 29.64 18.86
N PRO A 67 -17.00 30.66 19.18
CA PRO A 67 -17.45 31.89 19.81
C PRO A 67 -18.38 32.71 18.88
N SER A 68 -19.17 33.61 19.46
CA SER A 68 -20.23 34.36 18.76
C SER A 68 -19.79 35.13 17.53
N HIS A 69 -18.57 35.66 17.53
CA HIS A 69 -18.01 36.37 16.36
C HIS A 69 -17.75 35.45 15.17
N ILE A 70 -17.57 34.13 15.38
CA ILE A 70 -17.45 33.17 14.28
C ILE A 70 -18.85 32.79 13.80
N THR A 71 -19.74 32.43 14.72
CA THR A 71 -21.10 31.98 14.36
C THR A 71 -21.91 33.04 13.63
N ASN A 72 -21.73 34.31 13.96
CA ASN A 72 -22.48 35.42 13.35
C ASN A 72 -22.01 35.77 11.93
N ASN A 73 -20.78 35.40 11.57
CA ASN A 73 -20.20 35.66 10.25
C ASN A 73 -20.36 34.46 9.29
N MET A 74 -20.98 33.37 9.75
CA MET A 74 -21.25 32.21 8.93
C MET A 74 -22.54 32.41 8.13
N GLU A 75 -22.51 32.00 6.86
CA GLU A 75 -23.71 31.95 6.02
C GLU A 75 -24.72 30.94 6.58
N GLN A 76 -26.01 31.18 6.30
CA GLN A 76 -27.04 30.22 6.67
C GLN A 76 -26.88 28.92 5.89
N PRO A 77 -27.17 27.77 6.52
CA PRO A 77 -27.11 26.49 5.82
C PRO A 77 -28.13 26.48 4.68
N ALA A 78 -27.69 26.07 3.50
CA ALA A 78 -28.53 25.92 2.33
C ALA A 78 -29.64 24.88 2.56
N SER A 79 -30.79 25.07 1.90
CA SER A 79 -31.89 24.12 1.98
C SER A 79 -31.57 22.81 1.25
N ARG A 80 -32.28 21.73 1.60
CA ARG A 80 -32.05 20.40 0.99
C ARG A 80 -32.20 20.44 -0.54
N ASP A 81 -33.16 21.20 -1.04
CA ASP A 81 -33.45 21.28 -2.47
C ASP A 81 -32.38 22.13 -3.20
N GLU A 82 -31.87 23.19 -2.58
CA GLU A 82 -30.72 23.97 -3.09
C GLU A 82 -29.45 23.13 -3.19
N LEU A 83 -29.16 22.32 -2.17
CA LEU A 83 -28.00 21.42 -2.17
C LEU A 83 -28.07 20.40 -3.31
N ARG A 84 -29.26 19.84 -3.57
CA ARG A 84 -29.48 18.91 -4.68
C ARG A 84 -29.29 19.58 -6.04
N ALA A 85 -29.79 20.81 -6.20
CA ALA A 85 -29.63 21.58 -7.43
C ALA A 85 -28.15 21.90 -7.71
N ARG A 86 -27.41 22.37 -6.69
CA ARG A 86 -25.97 22.65 -6.79
C ARG A 86 -25.16 21.39 -7.12
N GLN A 87 -25.53 20.24 -6.53
CA GLN A 87 -24.87 18.97 -6.84
C GLN A 87 -25.07 18.57 -8.32
N ALA A 88 -26.28 18.75 -8.87
CA ALA A 88 -26.55 18.49 -10.28
C ALA A 88 -25.82 19.47 -11.21
N GLU A 89 -25.59 20.72 -10.77
CA GLU A 89 -24.80 21.70 -11.51
C GLU A 89 -23.30 21.36 -11.55
N LEU A 90 -22.74 20.90 -10.43
CA LEU A 90 -21.32 20.54 -10.33
C LEU A 90 -20.95 19.24 -11.06
N ASN A 91 -21.91 18.34 -11.26
CA ASN A 91 -21.71 17.07 -11.96
C ASN A 91 -21.93 17.18 -13.50
N LYS A 92 -21.88 18.39 -14.04
CA LYS A 92 -21.90 18.65 -15.49
C LYS A 92 -20.48 18.62 -16.04
#